data_AF-A0A7C0XYI5-F1
#
_entry.id   AF-A0A7C0XYI5-F1
#
_cell.length_a   1.000
_cell.length_b   1.000
_cell.length_c   1.000
_cell.angle_alpha   90.00
_cell.angle_beta   90.00
_cell.angle_gamma   90.00
#
_symmetry.space_group_name_H-M   'P 1'
#
loop_
_entity.id
_entity.type
_entity.pdbx_description
1 polymer ?
#
loop_
_entity_poly.entity_id
_entity_poly.type
_entity_poly.pdbx_seq_one_letter_code
_entity_poly.pdbx_strand_id
1 'polypeptide(L)'
;MENRPSSREIERERLIQAIATIEARRSILGDHVTETAIMTLQEKLASLEAPRVAEQRKLVTILFADVSGFTAMSEALDPEDVRDLMNALWARLDSI
;
A
#
# COMPACT_ATOMS: atom_id res chain seq x y z
N MET A 1 -32.18 -6.82 4.02
CA MET A 1 -30.74 -6.50 4.03
C MET A 1 -30.53 -5.38 3.03
N GLU A 2 -30.41 -4.15 3.52
CA GLU A 2 -30.26 -2.98 2.65
C GLU A 2 -28.85 -2.98 2.05
N ASN A 3 -28.77 -3.12 0.73
CA ASN A 3 -27.51 -3.20 0.00
C ASN A 3 -26.86 -1.81 -0.04
N ARG A 4 -26.10 -1.46 1.01
CA ARG A 4 -25.40 -0.18 1.06
C ARG A 4 -24.33 -0.15 -0.05
N PRO A 5 -24.32 0.89 -0.90
CA PRO A 5 -23.33 1.00 -1.95
C PRO A 5 -21.93 1.08 -1.34
N SER A 6 -20.99 0.37 -1.97
CA SER A 6 -19.58 0.36 -1.59
C SER A 6 -18.93 1.72 -1.83
N SER A 7 -17.81 2.00 -1.15
CA SER A 7 -17.06 3.25 -1.36
C SER A 7 -16.64 3.46 -2.81
N ARG A 8 -16.34 2.38 -3.55
CA ARG A 8 -16.00 2.45 -4.99
C ARG A 8 -17.21 2.83 -5.83
N GLU A 9 -18.40 2.29 -5.54
CA GLU A 9 -19.62 2.67 -6.26
C GLU A 9 -19.98 4.13 -6.01
N ILE A 10 -19.83 4.61 -4.77
CA ILE A 10 -20.03 6.03 -4.44
C ILE A 10 -19.01 6.92 -5.16
N GLU A 11 -17.73 6.52 -5.20
CA GLU A 11 -16.70 7.29 -5.89
C GLU A 11 -16.89 7.28 -7.42
N ARG A 12 -17.30 6.15 -7.99
CA ARG A 12 -17.65 6.00 -9.40
C ARG A 12 -18.77 6.97 -9.78
N GLU A 13 -19.86 6.96 -9.02
CA GLU A 13 -21.01 7.83 -9.25
C GLU A 13 -20.61 9.31 -9.18
N ARG A 14 -19.76 9.68 -8.21
CA ARG A 14 -19.22 11.04 -8.10
C ARG A 14 -18.42 11.45 -9.33
N LEU A 15 -17.59 10.56 -9.88
CA LEU A 15 -16.79 10.85 -11.08
C LEU A 15 -17.68 11.01 -12.32
N ILE A 16 -18.67 10.14 -12.50
CA ILE A 16 -19.65 10.24 -13.59
C ILE A 16 -20.41 11.57 -13.51
N GLN A 17 -20.89 11.94 -12.32
CA GLN A 17 -21.59 13.20 -12.11
C GLN A 17 -20.70 14.42 -12.37
N ALA A 18 -19.42 14.36 -12.01
CA ALA A 18 -18.45 15.42 -12.28
C ALA A 18 -18.22 15.61 -13.79
N ILE A 19 -18.04 14.52 -14.53
CA ILE A 19 -17.89 14.54 -16.00
C ILE A 19 -19.12 15.18 -16.64
N ALA A 20 -20.33 14.71 -16.31
CA ALA A 20 -21.56 15.27 -16.85
C ALA A 20 -21.73 16.77 -16.55
N THR A 21 -21.32 17.21 -15.36
CA THR A 21 -21.37 18.63 -14.97
C THR A 21 -20.39 19.48 -15.78
N ILE A 22 -19.19 18.96 -16.05
CA ILE A 22 -18.16 19.65 -16.86
C ILE A 22 -18.59 19.73 -18.32
N GLU A 23 -19.16 18.65 -18.88
CA GLU A 23 -19.72 18.60 -20.23
C GLU A 23 -20.86 19.61 -20.41
N ALA A 24 -21.79 19.68 -19.46
CA ALA A 24 -22.90 20.63 -19.49
C ALA A 24 -22.45 22.10 -19.46
N ARG A 25 -21.24 22.37 -18.94
CA ARG A 25 -20.64 23.71 -18.86
C ARG A 25 -19.62 24.00 -19.95
N ARG A 26 -19.57 23.18 -21.01
CA ARG A 26 -18.66 23.35 -22.16
C ARG A 26 -18.67 24.77 -22.73
N SER A 27 -19.84 25.38 -22.88
CA SER A 27 -19.95 26.76 -23.41
C SER A 27 -19.34 27.83 -22.51
N ILE A 28 -19.23 27.56 -21.20
CA ILE A 28 -18.63 28.47 -20.20
C ILE A 28 -17.13 28.20 -20.05
N LEU A 29 -16.73 26.92 -20.03
CA LEU A 29 -15.35 26.50 -19.76
C LEU A 29 -14.47 26.52 -21.03
N GLY A 30 -15.07 26.41 -22.21
CA GLY A 30 -14.38 26.26 -23.49
C GLY A 30 -13.96 24.82 -23.77
N ASP A 31 -13.95 24.46 -25.05
CA ASP A 31 -13.78 23.08 -25.51
C ASP A 31 -12.50 22.42 -25.00
N HIS A 32 -11.36 23.12 -25.10
CA HIS A 32 -10.07 22.56 -24.71
C HIS A 32 -9.97 22.25 -23.21
N VAL A 33 -10.52 23.13 -22.36
CA VAL A 33 -10.50 22.94 -20.90
C VAL A 33 -11.43 21.78 -20.53
N THR A 34 -12.62 21.73 -21.12
CA THR A 34 -13.58 20.64 -20.95
C THR A 34 -12.97 19.31 -21.36
N GLU A 35 -12.33 19.21 -22.53
CA GLU A 35 -11.70 17.98 -23.01
C GLU A 35 -10.58 17.50 -22.08
N THR A 36 -9.69 18.41 -21.67
CA THR A 36 -8.58 18.07 -20.77
C THR A 36 -9.08 17.54 -19.42
N ALA A 37 -10.11 18.18 -18.86
CA ALA A 37 -10.70 17.77 -17.59
C ALA A 37 -11.42 16.42 -17.70
N ILE A 38 -12.21 16.22 -18.77
CA ILE A 38 -12.91 14.96 -19.01
C ILE A 38 -11.91 13.82 -19.19
N MET A 39 -10.85 14.01 -19.97
CA MET A 39 -9.81 13.00 -20.18
C MET A 39 -9.23 12.52 -18.84
N THR A 40 -8.88 13.45 -17.95
CA THR A 40 -8.32 13.14 -16.63
C THR A 40 -9.33 12.38 -15.74
N LEU A 41 -10.60 12.77 -15.76
CA LEU A 41 -11.64 12.10 -14.98
C LEU A 41 -11.98 10.71 -15.53
N GLN A 42 -11.94 10.53 -16.84
CA GLN A 42 -12.12 9.24 -17.50
C GLN A 42 -10.97 8.28 -17.16
N GLU A 43 -9.72 8.75 -17.15
CA GLU A 43 -8.57 7.96 -16.69
C GLU A 43 -8.75 7.52 -15.24
N LYS A 44 -9.19 8.44 -14.37
CA LYS A 44 -9.45 8.10 -12.97
C LYS A 44 -10.59 7.07 -12.84
N LEU A 45 -11.67 7.22 -13.61
CA LEU A 45 -12.77 6.27 -13.64
C LEU A 45 -12.30 4.88 -14.11
N ALA A 46 -11.50 4.81 -15.17
CA ALA A 46 -10.91 3.57 -15.67
C ALA A 46 -10.03 2.89 -14.62
N SER A 47 -9.21 3.66 -13.89
CA SER A 47 -8.40 3.13 -12.78
C SER A 47 -9.26 2.58 -11.62
N LEU A 48 -10.43 3.18 -11.38
CA LEU A 48 -11.39 2.76 -10.36
C LEU A 48 -12.24 1.57 -10.80
N GLU A 49 -12.37 1.32 -12.10
CA GLU A 49 -13.06 0.15 -12.65
C GLU A 49 -12.09 -1.02 -12.91
N ALA A 50 -10.79 -0.74 -13.00
CA ALA A 50 -9.77 -1.76 -13.15
C ALA A 50 -9.88 -2.81 -12.04
N PRO A 51 -9.88 -4.11 -12.39
CA PRO A 51 -9.87 -5.18 -11.41
C PRO A 51 -8.64 -4.99 -10.52
N ARG A 52 -8.83 -5.05 -9.20
CA ARG A 52 -7.67 -5.15 -8.31
C ARG A 52 -6.89 -6.37 -8.77
N VAL A 53 -5.60 -6.19 -9.06
CA VAL A 53 -4.66 -7.30 -9.06
C VAL A 53 -4.91 -8.00 -7.73
N ALA A 54 -5.40 -9.24 -7.78
CA ALA A 54 -5.73 -9.97 -6.57
C ALA A 54 -4.49 -9.91 -5.67
N GLU A 55 -4.65 -9.40 -4.44
CA GLU A 55 -3.54 -9.38 -3.48
C GLU A 55 -3.04 -10.82 -3.35
N GLN A 56 -1.87 -11.09 -3.91
CA GLN A 56 -1.32 -12.42 -3.89
C GLN A 56 -0.80 -12.68 -2.49
N ARG A 57 -1.63 -13.37 -1.69
CA ARG A 57 -1.23 -13.86 -0.37
C ARG A 57 -0.15 -14.91 -0.58
N LYS A 58 1.11 -14.52 -0.36
CA LYS A 58 2.22 -15.48 -0.33
C LYS A 58 2.13 -16.26 0.98
N LEU A 59 2.14 -17.58 0.89
CA LEU A 59 2.36 -18.42 2.07
C LEU A 59 3.81 -18.25 2.49
N VAL A 60 4.03 -17.72 3.70
CA VAL A 60 5.37 -17.50 4.27
C VAL A 60 5.47 -18.19 5.61
N THR A 61 6.66 -18.67 5.96
CA THR A 61 6.98 -19.19 7.28
C THR A 61 7.72 -18.11 8.06
N ILE A 62 7.26 -17.81 9.27
CA ILE A 62 7.92 -16.87 10.18
C ILE A 62 8.60 -17.68 11.28
N LEU A 63 9.90 -17.51 11.44
CA LEU A 63 10.67 -18.07 12.55
C LEU A 63 10.81 -17.00 13.64
N PHE A 64 10.40 -17.34 14.86
CA PHE A 64 10.72 -16.57 16.06
C PHE A 64 11.79 -17.33 16.85
N ALA A 65 12.89 -16.67 17.17
CA ALA A 65 14.00 -17.22 17.94
C ALA A 65 14.62 -16.12 18.81
N ASP A 66 15.26 -16.53 19.91
CA ASP A 66 15.98 -15.67 20.84
C ASP A 66 17.23 -16.40 21.38
N VAL A 67 18.19 -15.65 21.90
CA VAL A 67 19.42 -16.17 22.50
C VAL A 67 19.19 -16.42 23.99
N SER A 68 19.13 -17.71 24.37
CA SER A 68 18.96 -18.10 25.77
C SER A 68 20.08 -17.52 26.66
N GLY A 69 19.70 -16.93 27.80
CA GLY A 69 20.65 -16.36 28.77
C GLY A 69 21.29 -15.04 28.34
N PHE A 70 20.85 -14.43 27.23
CA PHE A 70 21.42 -13.19 26.70
C PHE A 70 21.51 -12.07 27.74
N THR A 71 20.46 -11.82 28.53
CA THR A 71 20.44 -10.73 29.52
C THR A 71 21.56 -10.87 30.54
N ALA A 72 21.66 -12.03 31.20
CA ALA A 72 22.69 -12.28 32.22
C ALA A 72 24.11 -12.21 31.64
N MET A 73 24.30 -12.68 30.40
CA MET A 73 25.57 -12.56 29.68
C MET A 73 25.91 -11.09 29.37
N SER A 74 24.93 -10.32 28.88
CA SER A 74 25.14 -8.93 28.47
C SER A 74 25.43 -7.98 29.64
N GLU A 75 24.96 -8.32 30.84
CA GLU A 75 25.25 -7.56 32.07
C GLU A 75 26.67 -7.82 32.59
N ALA A 76 27.28 -8.95 32.23
CA ALA A 76 28.59 -9.37 32.72
C ALA A 76 29.75 -9.05 31.76
N LEU A 77 29.45 -8.76 30.49
CA LEU A 77 30.43 -8.49 29.44
C LEU A 77 30.47 -7.02 29.08
N ASP A 78 31.63 -6.56 28.60
CA ASP A 78 31.74 -5.24 28.01
C ASP A 78 30.88 -5.15 26.73
N PRO A 79 30.29 -3.98 26.42
CA PRO A 79 29.39 -3.83 25.27
C PRO A 79 30.01 -4.25 23.93
N GLU A 80 31.31 -4.02 23.75
CA GLU A 80 32.07 -4.42 22.57
C GLU A 80 32.11 -5.95 22.41
N ASP A 81 32.31 -6.69 23.50
CA ASP A 81 32.37 -8.15 23.50
C ASP A 81 31.00 -8.76 23.18
N VAL A 82 29.91 -8.20 23.74
CA VAL A 82 28.54 -8.62 23.43
C VAL A 82 28.25 -8.41 21.94
N ARG A 83 28.62 -7.25 21.38
CA ARG A 83 28.44 -6.95 19.96
C ARG A 83 29.19 -7.94 19.08
N ASP A 84 30.46 -8.20 19.39
CA ASP A 84 31.31 -9.05 18.58
C ASP A 84 30.83 -10.52 18.61
N LEU A 85 30.33 -10.99 19.77
CA LEU A 85 29.67 -12.28 19.90
C LEU A 85 28.38 -12.38 19.07
N MET A 86 27.51 -11.36 19.14
CA MET A 86 26.27 -11.34 18.36
C MET A 86 26.54 -11.30 16.85
N ASN A 87 27.57 -10.55 16.42
CA ASN A 87 27.98 -10.53 15.02
C ASN A 87 28.49 -11.89 14.56
N ALA A 88 29.25 -12.61 15.38
CA ALA A 88 29.70 -13.96 15.09
C ALA A 88 28.52 -14.96 14.98
N LEU A 89 27.51 -14.81 15.84
CA LEU A 89 26.26 -15.59 15.77
C LEU A 89 25.53 -15.34 14.44
N TRP A 90 25.33 -14.07 14.06
CA TRP A 90 24.66 -13.70 12.82
C TRP A 90 25.41 -14.20 11.59
N ALA A 91 26.73 -14.05 11.55
CA ALA A 91 27.55 -14.56 10.45
C ALA A 91 27.38 -16.07 10.23
N ARG A 92 27.16 -16.83 11.32
CA ARG A 92 26.90 -18.27 11.24
C ARG A 92 25.46 -18.56 10.80
N LEU A 93 24.48 -17.79 11.25
CA LEU A 93 23.07 -17.95 10.87
C LEU A 93 22.83 -17.58 9.40
N ASP A 94 23.43 -16.51 8.90
CA ASP A 94 23.30 -16.05 7.52
C ASP A 94 23.92 -17.01 6.49
N SER A 95 24.80 -17.91 6.95
CA SER A 95 25.44 -18.92 6.10
C SER A 95 24.59 -20.17 5.84
N ILE A 96 23.43 -20.28 6.49
CA ILE A 96 22.48 -21.40 6.40
C ILE A 96 21.32 -21.03 5.47
#